data_AF-A0A919JLF6-F1
#
_entry.id   AF-A0A919JLF6-F1
#
_cell.length_a   1.000
_cell.length_b   1.000
_cell.length_c   1.000
_cell.angle_alpha   90.00
_cell.angle_beta   90.00
_cell.angle_gamma   90.00
#
_symmetry.space_group_name_H-M   'P 1'
#
loop_
_entity.id
_entity.type
_entity.pdbx_description
1 polymer ?
#
loop_
_entity_poly.entity_id
_entity_poly.type
_entity_poly.pdbx_seq_one_letter_code
_entity_poly.pdbx_strand_id
1 'polypeptide(L)'
;MPGLPTSVIHGDAWQGNFAVIDSQDPVILDLEAFCVGPELWDLIAIAVDFTDFARIPKSEYEGFAAAYHFDVITSPAYLLLAEVQELRWTAYVIGKSKPGSAAESEAAHRVACLKGEVSRPWKWAPF
;
A
#
# COMPACT_ATOMS: atom_id res chain seq x y z
N MET A 1 -0.73 15.73 -15.13
CA MET A 1 -0.41 16.47 -13.89
C MET A 1 1.06 16.87 -13.98
N PRO A 2 1.47 18.10 -13.63
CA PRO A 2 2.90 18.41 -13.45
C PRO A 2 3.52 17.32 -12.58
N GLY A 3 4.69 16.80 -12.97
CA GLY A 3 5.25 15.57 -12.42
C GLY A 3 5.35 15.62 -10.91
N LEU A 4 4.88 14.57 -10.24
CA LEU A 4 5.13 14.37 -8.81
C LEU A 4 6.64 14.47 -8.57
N PRO A 5 7.09 15.13 -7.49
CA PRO A 5 8.50 15.13 -7.16
C PRO A 5 9.00 13.70 -7.07
N THR A 6 10.14 13.44 -7.70
CA THR A 6 10.74 12.11 -7.72
C THR A 6 11.94 12.06 -6.79
N SER A 7 12.02 10.99 -6.02
CA SER A 7 13.13 10.70 -5.12
C SER A 7 13.57 9.26 -5.29
N VAL A 8 14.64 8.90 -4.60
CA VAL A 8 14.91 7.49 -4.34
C VAL A 8 13.79 6.95 -3.45
N ILE A 9 13.23 5.81 -3.84
CA ILE A 9 12.15 5.11 -3.14
C ILE A 9 12.51 3.63 -2.98
N HIS A 10 11.95 3.01 -1.95
CA HIS A 10 11.99 1.57 -1.76
C HIS A 10 11.22 0.84 -2.87
N GLY A 11 10.06 1.37 -3.28
CA GLY A 11 9.20 0.74 -4.29
C GLY A 11 8.25 -0.34 -3.74
N ASP A 12 8.52 -0.81 -2.52
CA ASP A 12 7.71 -1.79 -1.78
C ASP A 12 7.82 -1.60 -0.25
N ALA A 13 7.64 -0.35 0.22
CA ALA A 13 7.79 0.03 1.62
C ALA A 13 6.61 -0.42 2.53
N TRP A 14 6.40 -1.73 2.69
CA TRP A 14 5.49 -2.25 3.71
C TRP A 14 6.24 -2.60 5.00
N GLN A 15 5.51 -2.71 6.13
CA GLN A 15 6.10 -2.83 7.47
C GLN A 15 7.10 -3.99 7.62
N GLY A 16 6.93 -5.09 6.89
CA GLY A 16 7.83 -6.24 6.93
C GLY A 16 9.20 -6.01 6.31
N ASN A 17 9.38 -4.95 5.52
CA ASN A 17 10.65 -4.59 4.89
C ASN A 17 11.49 -3.61 5.73
N PHE A 18 11.05 -3.30 6.96
CA PHE A 18 11.79 -2.46 7.90
C PHE A 18 12.07 -3.22 9.20
N ALA A 19 13.35 -3.39 9.51
CA ALA A 19 13.78 -3.92 10.80
C ALA A 19 14.13 -2.77 11.74
N VAL A 20 13.31 -2.56 12.77
CA VAL A 20 13.57 -1.59 13.84
C VAL A 20 14.37 -2.29 14.94
N ILE A 21 15.56 -1.78 15.22
CA ILE A 21 16.48 -2.32 16.22
C ILE A 21 16.64 -1.28 17.33
N ASP A 22 16.43 -1.68 18.58
CA ASP A 22 16.53 -0.76 19.71
C ASP A 22 17.87 -0.02 19.73
N SER A 23 17.80 1.31 19.86
CA SER A 23 18.96 2.20 19.92
C SER A 23 19.85 2.22 18.66
N GLN A 24 19.33 1.78 17.51
CA GLN A 24 20.01 1.84 16.20
C GLN A 24 19.09 2.42 15.13
N ASP A 25 19.69 2.82 14.01
CA ASP A 25 18.92 3.24 12.84
C ASP A 25 18.16 2.05 12.24
N PRO A 26 16.92 2.25 11.73
CA PRO A 26 16.18 1.20 11.06
C PRO A 26 16.94 0.64 9.85
N VAL A 27 16.89 -0.67 9.67
CA VAL A 27 17.47 -1.34 8.50
C VAL A 27 16.38 -1.58 7.48
N ILE A 28 16.62 -1.13 6.24
CA ILE A 28 15.74 -1.36 5.10
C ILE A 28 16.13 -2.69 4.44
N LEU A 29 15.15 -3.55 4.21
CA LEU A 29 15.29 -4.87 3.61
C LEU A 29 14.71 -4.89 2.20
N ASP A 30 14.90 -6.00 1.49
CA ASP A 30 14.21 -6.31 0.23
C ASP A 30 14.25 -5.21 -0.85
N LEU A 31 15.47 -4.88 -1.32
CA LEU A 31 15.72 -3.76 -2.22
C LEU A 31 15.50 -4.07 -3.71
N GLU A 32 14.80 -5.15 -4.06
CA GLU A 32 14.60 -5.54 -5.46
C GLU A 32 13.74 -4.54 -6.26
N ALA A 33 12.88 -3.78 -5.58
CA ALA A 33 12.05 -2.71 -6.15
C ALA A 33 12.66 -1.30 -6.02
N PHE A 34 13.86 -1.19 -5.46
CA PHE A 34 14.49 0.10 -5.14
C PHE A 34 14.83 0.89 -6.41
N CYS A 35 14.30 2.11 -6.53
CA CYS A 35 14.42 2.89 -7.75
C CYS A 35 14.22 4.40 -7.52
N VAL A 36 14.27 5.18 -8.61
CA VAL A 36 13.84 6.58 -8.60
C VAL A 36 12.39 6.64 -9.08
N GLY A 37 11.50 7.17 -8.25
CA GLY A 37 10.06 7.22 -8.53
C GLY A 37 9.35 8.32 -7.75
N PRO A 38 8.02 8.41 -7.84
CA PRO A 38 7.25 9.42 -7.10
C PRO A 38 7.47 9.27 -5.59
N GLU A 39 7.86 10.35 -4.91
CA GLU A 39 8.20 10.33 -3.48
C GLU A 39 7.07 9.77 -2.60
N LEU A 40 5.82 10.02 -3.01
CA LEU A 40 4.64 9.58 -2.27
C LEU A 40 4.46 8.07 -2.27
N TRP A 41 5.04 7.36 -3.24
CA TRP A 41 4.74 5.96 -3.51
C TRP A 41 4.91 5.05 -2.29
N ASP A 42 6.02 5.22 -1.56
CA ASP A 42 6.31 4.43 -0.37
C ASP A 42 5.33 4.68 0.79
N LEU A 43 4.57 5.78 0.74
CA LEU A 43 3.60 6.16 1.76
C LEU A 43 2.17 5.67 1.46
N ILE A 44 1.91 5.28 0.21
CA ILE A 44 0.56 4.97 -0.27
C ILE A 44 -0.02 3.74 0.41
N ALA A 45 0.77 2.68 0.61
CA ALA A 45 0.30 1.45 1.23
C ALA A 45 -0.30 1.71 2.63
N ILE A 46 0.37 2.55 3.43
CA ILE A 46 -0.10 2.95 4.76
C ILE A 46 -1.41 3.75 4.66
N ALA A 47 -1.48 4.71 3.75
CA ALA A 47 -2.69 5.51 3.55
C ALA A 47 -3.89 4.67 3.07
N VAL A 48 -3.65 3.69 2.18
CA VAL A 48 -4.67 2.72 1.72
C VAL A 48 -5.10 1.80 2.88
N ASP A 49 -4.17 1.29 3.67
CA ASP A 49 -4.51 0.46 4.83
C ASP A 49 -5.37 1.21 5.86
N PHE A 50 -5.17 2.51 6.02
CA PHE A 50 -6.01 3.36 6.86
C PHE A 50 -7.41 3.59 6.27
N THR A 51 -7.49 4.05 5.01
CA THR A 51 -8.74 4.52 4.38
C THR A 51 -9.64 3.39 3.89
N ASP A 52 -9.06 2.42 3.18
CA ASP A 52 -9.79 1.44 2.38
C ASP A 52 -9.99 0.12 3.11
N PHE A 53 -9.12 -0.17 4.08
CA PHE A 53 -9.12 -1.45 4.80
C PHE A 53 -9.37 -1.32 6.30
N ALA A 54 -9.31 -0.11 6.86
CA ALA A 54 -9.38 0.12 8.30
C ALA A 54 -8.41 -0.78 9.10
N ARG A 55 -7.24 -1.08 8.52
CA ARG A 55 -6.17 -1.88 9.13
C ARG A 55 -5.32 -1.07 10.11
N ILE A 56 -5.30 0.26 9.94
CA ILE A 56 -4.55 1.18 10.79
C ILE A 56 -5.53 2.04 11.58
N PRO A 57 -5.41 2.11 12.92
CA PRO A 57 -6.18 3.04 13.72
C PRO A 57 -5.90 4.49 13.34
N LYS A 58 -6.91 5.35 13.44
CA LYS A 58 -6.78 6.78 13.14
C LYS A 58 -5.60 7.45 13.87
N SER A 59 -5.41 7.15 15.15
CA SER A 59 -4.30 7.71 15.95
C SER A 59 -2.92 7.33 15.43
N GLU A 60 -2.76 6.13 14.87
CA GLU A 60 -1.49 5.69 14.29
C GLU A 60 -1.25 6.39 12.94
N TYR A 61 -2.28 6.51 12.11
CA TYR A 61 -2.18 7.26 10.85
C TYR A 61 -1.87 8.75 11.09
N GLU A 62 -2.52 9.39 12.07
CA GLU A 62 -2.23 10.77 12.46
C GLU A 62 -0.78 10.94 12.95
N GLY A 63 -0.27 9.97 13.72
CA GLY A 63 1.14 9.94 14.14
C GLY A 63 2.11 9.81 12.95
N PHE A 64 1.78 8.94 12.00
CA PHE A 64 2.54 8.79 10.75
C PHE A 64 2.57 10.09 9.93
N ALA A 65 1.42 10.71 9.69
CA ALA A 65 1.31 11.97 8.95
C ALA A 65 2.08 13.11 9.64
N ALA A 66 2.03 13.16 10.98
CA ALA A 66 2.78 14.13 11.77
C ALA A 66 4.30 13.92 11.66
N ALA A 67 4.77 12.66 11.68
CA ALA A 67 6.18 12.33 11.55
C ALA A 67 6.73 12.62 10.13
N TYR A 68 5.93 12.39 9.09
CA TYR A 68 6.25 12.75 7.71
C TYR A 68 6.05 14.24 7.40
N HIS A 69 5.47 15.00 8.34
CA HIS A 69 5.07 16.40 8.15
C HIS A 69 4.14 16.62 6.93
N PHE A 70 3.40 15.57 6.54
CA PHE A 70 2.56 15.56 5.36
C PHE A 70 1.43 14.53 5.49
N ASP A 71 0.20 14.95 5.23
CA ASP A 71 -0.95 14.05 5.20
C ASP A 71 -1.17 13.52 3.78
N VAL A 72 -0.84 12.24 3.55
CA VAL A 72 -0.85 11.58 2.24
C VAL A 72 -2.21 11.68 1.56
N ILE A 73 -3.31 11.51 2.31
CA ILE A 73 -4.67 11.51 1.73
C ILE A 73 -5.11 12.89 1.22
N THR A 74 -4.41 13.96 1.60
CA THR A 74 -4.68 15.32 1.09
C THR A 74 -4.00 15.59 -0.26
N SER A 75 -3.09 14.71 -0.69
CA SER A 75 -2.42 14.85 -1.97
C SER A 75 -3.40 14.69 -3.14
N PRO A 76 -3.35 15.56 -4.17
CA PRO A 76 -4.17 15.39 -5.36
C PRO A 76 -3.82 14.11 -6.15
N ALA A 77 -2.66 13.50 -5.92
CA ALA A 77 -2.27 12.25 -6.55
C ALA A 77 -2.65 11.00 -5.74
N TYR A 78 -3.16 11.17 -4.52
CA TYR A 78 -3.42 10.06 -3.62
C TYR A 78 -4.36 9.01 -4.23
N LEU A 79 -5.53 9.42 -4.72
CA LEU A 79 -6.51 8.49 -5.29
C LEU A 79 -5.94 7.67 -6.44
N LEU A 80 -5.19 8.30 -7.34
CA LEU A 80 -4.56 7.61 -8.46
C LEU A 80 -3.54 6.57 -7.97
N LEU A 81 -2.69 6.93 -7.02
CA LEU A 81 -1.67 6.02 -6.53
C LEU A 81 -2.26 4.90 -5.67
N ALA A 82 -3.32 5.18 -4.90
CA ALA A 82 -4.09 4.19 -4.15
C ALA A 82 -4.69 3.13 -5.07
N GLU A 83 -5.37 3.54 -6.15
CA GLU A 83 -5.91 2.63 -7.17
C GLU A 83 -4.82 1.74 -7.78
N VAL A 84 -3.65 2.31 -8.08
CA VAL A 84 -2.50 1.52 -8.59
C VAL A 84 -2.01 0.52 -7.54
N GLN A 85 -1.91 0.92 -6.26
CA GLN A 85 -1.47 0.04 -5.19
C GLN A 85 -2.45 -1.12 -4.94
N GLU A 86 -3.75 -0.84 -4.90
CA GLU A 86 -4.81 -1.83 -4.76
C GLU A 86 -4.83 -2.81 -5.95
N LEU A 87 -4.59 -2.30 -7.17
CA LEU A 87 -4.44 -3.11 -8.37
C LEU A 87 -3.20 -4.00 -8.29
N ARG A 88 -2.05 -3.50 -7.82
CA ARG A 88 -0.82 -4.30 -7.62
C ARG A 88 -1.07 -5.46 -6.66
N TRP A 89 -1.67 -5.19 -5.51
CA TRP A 89 -2.03 -6.23 -4.55
C TRP A 89 -3.02 -7.25 -5.12
N THR A 90 -3.95 -6.82 -5.96
CA THR A 90 -4.89 -7.72 -6.63
C THR A 90 -4.18 -8.58 -7.67
N ALA A 91 -3.34 -7.99 -8.51
CA ALA A 91 -2.55 -8.69 -9.53
C ALA A 91 -1.61 -9.74 -8.92
N TYR A 92 -1.02 -9.45 -7.76
CA TYR A 92 -0.19 -10.39 -7.03
C TYR A 92 -0.96 -11.68 -6.65
N VAL A 93 -2.19 -11.55 -6.14
CA VAL A 93 -3.02 -12.72 -5.80
C VAL A 93 -3.52 -13.45 -7.04
N ILE A 94 -3.84 -12.72 -8.10
CA ILE A 94 -4.15 -13.32 -9.41
C ILE A 94 -2.97 -14.20 -9.88
N GLY A 95 -1.73 -13.73 -9.75
CA GLY A 95 -0.53 -14.50 -10.09
C GLY A 95 -0.35 -15.78 -9.26
N LYS A 96 -0.93 -15.86 -8.06
CA LYS A 96 -0.95 -17.05 -7.20
C LYS A 96 -2.16 -17.97 -7.47
N SER A 97 -3.13 -17.53 -8.26
CA SER A 97 -4.38 -18.23 -8.49
C SER A 97 -4.20 -19.55 -9.25
N LYS A 98 -4.89 -20.59 -8.77
CA LYS A 98 -5.07 -21.89 -9.44
C LYS A 98 -6.54 -22.31 -9.29
N PRO A 99 -7.12 -23.06 -10.24
CA PRO A 99 -8.49 -23.55 -10.11
C PRO A 99 -8.73 -24.26 -8.77
N GLY A 100 -9.76 -23.83 -8.04
CA GLY A 100 -10.16 -24.36 -6.74
C GLY A 100 -9.30 -23.89 -5.55
N SER A 101 -8.32 -23.00 -5.76
CA SER A 101 -7.48 -22.48 -4.69
C SER A 101 -8.14 -21.33 -3.92
N ALA A 102 -7.69 -21.09 -2.69
CA ALA A 102 -8.08 -19.89 -1.93
C ALA A 102 -7.70 -18.60 -2.69
N ALA A 103 -6.58 -18.60 -3.43
CA ALA A 103 -6.13 -17.46 -4.23
C ALA A 103 -7.09 -17.14 -5.38
N GLU A 104 -7.76 -18.13 -5.97
CA GLU A 104 -8.78 -17.89 -7.00
C GLU A 104 -9.99 -17.15 -6.43
N SER A 105 -10.49 -17.63 -5.29
CA SER A 105 -11.63 -17.01 -4.60
C SER A 105 -11.30 -15.60 -4.12
N GLU A 106 -10.10 -15.41 -3.55
CA GLU A 106 -9.63 -14.10 -3.13
C GLU A 106 -9.44 -13.17 -4.34
N ALA A 107 -8.82 -13.63 -5.43
CA ALA A 107 -8.64 -12.81 -6.63
C ALA A 107 -9.98 -12.30 -7.18
N ALA A 108 -10.99 -13.17 -7.25
CA ALA A 108 -12.34 -12.78 -7.66
C ALA A 108 -12.95 -11.76 -6.70
N HIS A 109 -12.78 -11.95 -5.38
CA HIS A 109 -13.24 -11.00 -4.37
C HIS A 109 -12.60 -9.62 -4.52
N ARG A 110 -11.27 -9.56 -4.68
CA ARG A 110 -10.53 -8.30 -4.87
C ARG A 110 -10.95 -7.58 -6.15
N VAL A 111 -11.18 -8.30 -7.25
CA VAL A 111 -11.71 -7.72 -8.49
C VAL A 111 -13.10 -7.10 -8.28
N ALA A 112 -13.99 -7.78 -7.55
CA ALA A 112 -15.32 -7.24 -7.22
C ALA A 112 -15.23 -5.95 -6.37
N CYS A 113 -14.31 -5.91 -5.40
CA CYS A 113 -13.97 -4.70 -4.64
C CYS A 113 -13.56 -3.54 -5.57
N LEU A 114 -12.58 -3.75 -6.46
CA LEU A 114 -12.09 -2.72 -7.39
C LEU A 114 -13.17 -2.23 -8.37
N LYS A 115 -14.12 -3.09 -8.73
CA LYS A 115 -15.26 -2.73 -9.58
C LYS A 115 -16.36 -1.95 -8.84
N GLY A 116 -16.22 -1.75 -7.53
CA GLY A 116 -17.23 -1.08 -6.70
C GLY A 116 -18.43 -1.95 -6.34
N GLU A 117 -18.34 -3.27 -6.53
CA GLU A 117 -19.42 -4.21 -6.20
C GLU A 117 -19.48 -4.52 -4.69
N VAL A 118 -18.40 -4.20 -3.96
CA VAL A 118 -18.28 -4.35 -2.51
C VAL A 118 -17.90 -3.01 -1.89
N SER A 119 -18.67 -2.56 -0.91
CA SER A 119 -18.38 -1.32 -0.18
C SER A 119 -17.17 -1.45 0.73
N ARG A 120 -16.39 -0.36 0.85
CA ARG A 120 -15.32 -0.20 1.85
C ARG A 120 -15.90 -0.13 3.29
N PRO A 121 -15.11 -0.45 4.34
CA PRO A 121 -13.74 -0.95 4.26
C PRO A 121 -13.70 -2.42 3.81
N TRP A 122 -12.76 -2.73 2.92
CA TRP A 122 -12.57 -4.08 2.42
C TRP A 122 -11.81 -4.96 3.41
N LYS A 123 -11.98 -6.28 3.27
CA LYS A 123 -11.27 -7.28 4.05
C LYS A 123 -10.69 -8.32 3.11
N TRP A 124 -9.42 -8.15 2.78
CA TRP A 124 -8.66 -9.08 1.94
C TRP A 124 -7.81 -9.99 2.79
N ALA A 125 -7.80 -11.28 2.47
CA ALA A 125 -6.95 -12.28 3.12
C ALA A 125 -5.48 -12.09 2.72
N PRO A 126 -4.51 -12.42 3.60
CA PRO A 126 -3.08 -12.38 3.26
C PRO A 126 -2.73 -13.52 2.29
N PHE A 127 -1.77 -13.28 1.38
CA PHE A 127 -1.34 -14.27 0.38
C PHE A 127 0.17 -14.30 0.20
#